data_AF-A0A4C1SMQ1-F1
#
_entry.id   AF-A0A4C1SMQ1-F1
#
_cell.length_a   1.000
_cell.length_b   1.000
_cell.length_c   1.000
_cell.angle_alpha   90.00
_cell.angle_beta   90.00
_cell.angle_gamma   90.00
#
_symmetry.space_group_name_H-M   'P 1'
#
loop_
_entity.id
_entity.type
_entity.pdbx_description
1 polymer ?
#
loop_
_entity_poly.entity_id
_entity_poly.type
_entity_poly.pdbx_seq_one_letter_code
_entity_poly.pdbx_strand_id
1 'polypeptide(L)'
;MKSQDLDITLKRKTFNTCILPCLTYRCKTLALTKSLRNKLAKCQRAMEHSIAGTKRQDRARNTDIRMKTKLTDILLRIDQQKWRWTGHMMCDKEGKWCKAVSEWCPRDGKRSSGRQCIRWEDDIKITADPR
;
A
#
# COMPACT_ATOMS: atom_id res chain seq x y z
N MET A 1 4.96 16.68 9.60
CA MET A 1 3.55 17.02 9.87
C MET A 1 3.27 17.27 11.36
N LYS A 2 4.26 17.69 12.16
CA LYS A 2 4.10 17.90 13.61
C LYS A 2 3.82 19.35 14.01
N SER A 3 3.96 20.32 13.10
CA SER A 3 3.68 21.72 13.43
C SER A 3 2.19 21.86 13.77
N GLN A 4 1.90 22.60 14.82
CA GLN A 4 0.52 22.82 15.27
C GLN A 4 -0.16 23.93 14.46
N ASP A 5 0.62 24.80 13.81
CA ASP A 5 0.14 25.98 13.10
C ASP A 5 -0.61 25.67 11.79
N LEU A 6 -0.42 24.47 11.26
CA LEU A 6 -1.05 24.05 10.01
C LEU A 6 -2.36 23.30 10.25
N ASP A 7 -3.41 23.75 9.58
CA ASP A 7 -4.73 23.10 9.61
C ASP A 7 -4.66 21.63 9.14
N ILE A 8 -5.52 20.80 9.74
CA ILE A 8 -5.62 19.38 9.45
C ILE A 8 -5.99 19.14 7.98
N THR A 9 -6.80 20.02 7.37
CA THR A 9 -7.18 19.91 5.96
C THR A 9 -5.98 20.07 5.04
N LEU A 10 -5.10 21.02 5.34
CA LEU A 10 -3.89 21.25 4.55
C LEU A 10 -2.93 20.07 4.68
N LYS A 11 -2.71 19.60 5.92
CA LYS A 11 -1.94 18.37 6.21
C LYS A 11 -2.49 17.17 5.43
N ARG A 12 -3.81 16.96 5.45
CA ARG A 12 -4.46 15.88 4.69
C ARG A 12 -4.22 16.00 3.19
N LYS A 13 -4.36 17.20 2.61
CA LYS A 13 -4.07 17.44 1.19
C LYS A 13 -2.61 17.09 0.87
N THR A 14 -1.65 17.57 1.66
CA THR A 14 -0.22 17.25 1.48
C THR A 14 0.04 15.74 1.54
N PHE A 15 -0.59 15.04 2.49
CA PHE A 15 -0.45 13.59 2.59
C PHE A 15 -0.97 12.87 1.34
N ASN A 16 -2.19 13.19 0.91
CA ASN A 16 -2.81 12.53 -0.23
C ASN A 16 -2.10 12.85 -1.55
N THR A 17 -1.61 14.07 -1.73
CA THR A 17 -0.99 14.53 -2.99
C THR A 17 0.49 14.16 -3.10
N CYS A 18 1.27 14.25 -2.01
CA CYS A 18 2.72 14.07 -2.08
C CYS A 18 3.16 12.76 -1.45
N ILE A 19 2.75 12.49 -0.20
CA ILE A 19 3.28 11.37 0.58
C ILE A 19 2.73 10.03 0.08
N LEU A 20 1.42 9.97 -0.17
CA LEU A 20 0.73 8.77 -0.63
C LEU A 20 1.29 8.22 -1.95
N PRO A 21 1.46 9.01 -3.04
CA PRO A 21 2.06 8.49 -4.25
C PRO A 21 3.53 8.09 -4.05
N CYS A 22 4.32 8.83 -3.27
CA CYS A 22 5.71 8.44 -2.97
C CYS A 22 5.79 7.08 -2.27
N LEU A 23 4.93 6.82 -1.27
CA LEU A 23 4.90 5.54 -0.55
C LEU A 23 4.38 4.39 -1.43
N THR A 24 3.47 4.68 -2.35
CA THR A 24 2.80 3.65 -3.16
C THR A 24 3.43 3.43 -4.54
N TYR A 25 4.43 4.23 -4.93
CA TYR A 25 5.04 4.22 -6.26
C TYR A 25 5.45 2.81 -6.74
N ARG A 26 6.26 2.11 -5.94
CA ARG A 26 6.73 0.74 -6.28
C ARG A 26 5.73 -0.37 -5.92
N CYS A 27 4.67 -0.04 -5.17
CA CYS A 27 3.72 -1.04 -4.69
C CYS A 27 2.83 -1.59 -5.82
N LYS A 28 2.68 -0.87 -6.94
CA LYS A 28 1.88 -1.28 -8.10
C LYS A 28 2.44 -2.55 -8.77
N THR A 29 3.76 -2.61 -8.94
CA THR A 29 4.45 -3.64 -9.75
C THR A 29 5.14 -4.72 -8.91
N LEU A 30 5.29 -4.52 -7.60
CA LEU A 30 5.93 -5.49 -6.71
C LEU A 30 4.93 -6.34 -5.94
N ALA A 31 5.29 -7.60 -5.68
CA ALA A 31 4.59 -8.48 -4.77
C ALA A 31 4.73 -7.97 -3.32
N LEU A 32 3.61 -7.74 -2.63
CA LEU A 32 3.62 -7.24 -1.27
C LEU A 32 3.49 -8.38 -0.27
N THR A 33 4.50 -8.54 0.58
CA THR A 33 4.38 -9.44 1.72
C THR A 33 3.46 -8.86 2.78
N LYS A 34 2.83 -9.72 3.59
CA LYS A 34 2.05 -9.30 4.78
C LYS A 34 2.87 -8.42 5.72
N SER A 35 4.17 -8.70 5.88
CA SER A 35 5.06 -7.89 6.71
C SER A 35 5.21 -6.46 6.17
N LEU A 36 5.30 -6.30 4.85
CA LEU A 36 5.44 -5.00 4.22
C LEU A 36 4.13 -4.19 4.29
N ARG A 37 2.98 -4.85 4.07
CA ARG A 37 1.65 -4.23 4.32
C ARG A 37 1.53 -3.73 5.75
N ASN A 38 1.93 -4.54 6.73
CA ASN A 38 1.91 -4.14 8.14
C ASN A 38 2.84 -2.96 8.43
N LYS A 39 4.04 -2.91 7.81
CA LYS A 39 4.96 -1.77 7.95
C LYS A 39 4.37 -0.48 7.37
N LEU A 40 3.74 -0.55 6.19
CA LEU A 40 3.07 0.59 5.56
C LEU A 40 1.90 1.09 6.42
N ALA A 41 1.06 0.19 6.92
CA ALA A 41 -0.03 0.53 7.81
C ALA A 41 0.49 1.20 9.10
N LYS A 42 1.54 0.66 9.72
CA LYS A 42 2.18 1.26 10.91
C LYS A 42 2.75 2.65 10.61
N CYS A 43 3.37 2.83 9.46
CA CYS A 43 3.87 4.13 9.00
C CYS A 43 2.71 5.14 8.89
N GLN A 44 1.59 4.75 8.26
CA GLN A 44 0.39 5.57 8.21
C GLN A 44 -0.11 5.94 9.61
N ARG A 45 -0.20 4.98 10.54
CA ARG A 45 -0.64 5.25 11.92
C ARG A 45 0.23 6.28 12.62
N ALA A 46 1.56 6.16 12.48
CA ALA A 46 2.48 7.11 13.08
C ALA A 46 2.29 8.54 12.53
N MET A 47 2.00 8.66 11.23
CA MET A 47 1.69 9.95 10.59
C MET A 47 0.32 10.49 11.02
N GLU A 48 -0.71 9.65 11.08
CA GLU A 48 -2.06 10.01 11.57
C GLU A 48 -2.00 10.61 12.99
N HIS A 49 -1.26 9.96 13.91
CA HIS A 49 -1.02 10.48 15.26
C HIS A 49 -0.29 11.82 15.25
N SER A 50 0.72 11.97 14.39
CA SER A 50 1.47 13.23 14.27
C SER A 50 0.60 14.38 13.74
N ILE A 51 -0.32 14.11 12.80
CA ILE A 51 -1.25 15.09 12.25
C ILE A 51 -2.29 15.51 13.30
N ALA A 52 -2.81 14.54 14.05
CA ALA A 52 -3.80 14.76 15.10
C ALA A 52 -3.20 15.39 16.36
N GLY A 53 -1.86 15.41 16.49
CA GLY A 53 -1.17 15.93 17.68
C GLY A 53 -1.31 15.03 18.91
N THR A 54 -1.73 13.77 18.74
CA THR A 54 -1.96 12.83 19.84
C THR A 54 -0.66 12.15 20.26
N LYS A 55 -0.39 12.16 21.56
CA LYS A 55 0.70 11.41 22.18
C LYS A 55 0.21 10.02 22.55
N ARG A 56 1.15 9.09 22.76
CA ARG A 56 0.84 7.74 23.25
C ARG A 56 0.15 7.75 24.62
N GLN A 57 0.39 8.78 25.43
CA GLN A 57 -0.21 8.96 26.75
C GLN A 57 -1.72 9.20 26.67
N ASP A 58 -2.22 9.82 25.60
CA ASP A 58 -3.63 10.17 25.44
C ASP A 58 -4.53 8.93 25.22
N ARG A 59 -3.91 7.75 25.01
CA ARG A 59 -4.59 6.46 24.79
C ARG A 59 -5.75 6.52 23.78
N ALA A 60 -5.68 7.47 22.84
CA ALA A 60 -6.70 7.68 21.83
C ALA A 60 -6.81 6.45 20.91
N ARG A 61 -8.05 6.02 20.63
CA ARG A 61 -8.29 4.89 19.74
C ARG A 61 -7.94 5.28 18.31
N ASN A 62 -7.34 4.34 17.56
CA ASN A 62 -6.99 4.56 16.16
C ASN A 62 -8.21 4.85 15.27
N THR A 63 -9.39 4.35 15.65
CA THR A 63 -10.67 4.65 14.98
C THR A 63 -11.00 6.13 15.04
N ASP A 64 -10.82 6.74 16.20
CA ASP A 64 -11.22 8.12 16.47
C ASP A 64 -10.25 9.08 15.75
N ILE A 65 -8.95 8.75 15.78
CA ILE A 65 -7.92 9.48 15.03
C ILE A 65 -8.19 9.41 13.52
N ARG A 66 -8.63 8.25 13.01
CA ARG A 66 -9.04 8.12 11.61
C ARG A 66 -10.26 8.96 11.26
N MET A 67 -11.28 8.97 12.11
CA MET A 67 -12.48 9.77 11.90
C MET A 67 -12.15 11.27 11.83
N LYS A 68 -11.16 11.73 12.62
CA LYS A 68 -10.68 13.11 12.61
C LYS A 68 -9.83 13.43 11.37
N THR A 69 -8.85 12.58 11.06
CA THR A 69 -7.87 12.87 9.98
C THR A 69 -8.41 12.60 8.58
N LYS A 70 -9.29 11.61 8.40
CA LYS A 70 -9.90 11.21 7.12
C LYS A 70 -8.89 11.08 5.97
N LEU A 71 -7.71 10.51 6.26
CA LEU A 71 -6.71 10.24 5.23
C LEU A 71 -7.14 9.07 4.34
N THR A 72 -6.67 9.05 3.09
CA THR A 72 -6.82 7.87 2.24
C THR A 72 -6.03 6.70 2.82
N ASP A 73 -6.67 5.54 2.93
CA ASP A 73 -6.00 4.32 3.40
C ASP A 73 -4.95 3.86 2.37
N ILE A 74 -3.70 3.70 2.80
CA ILE A 74 -2.58 3.33 1.93
C ILE A 74 -2.81 1.92 1.34
N LEU A 75 -3.29 0.96 2.13
CA LEU A 75 -3.48 -0.41 1.67
C LEU A 75 -4.58 -0.46 0.62
N LEU A 76 -5.72 0.21 0.89
CA LEU A 76 -6.80 0.33 -0.08
C LEU A 76 -6.31 0.98 -1.39
N ARG A 77 -5.53 2.05 -1.29
CA ARG A 77 -4.95 2.73 -2.47
C ARG A 77 -4.03 1.80 -3.26
N ILE A 78 -3.21 1.02 -2.58
CA ILE A 78 -2.33 0.03 -3.20
C ILE A 78 -3.14 -1.03 -3.94
N ASP A 79 -4.12 -1.62 -3.28
CA ASP A 79 -4.94 -2.69 -3.86
C ASP A 79 -5.69 -2.16 -5.10
N GLN A 80 -6.25 -0.95 -5.03
CA GLN A 80 -6.84 -0.28 -6.19
C GLN A 80 -5.83 -0.07 -7.34
N GLN A 81 -4.58 0.30 -7.06
CA GLN A 81 -3.56 0.45 -8.11
C GLN A 81 -3.19 -0.87 -8.74
N LYS A 82 -3.11 -1.93 -7.94
CA LYS A 82 -2.85 -3.29 -8.43
C LYS A 82 -3.98 -3.74 -9.33
N TRP A 83 -5.23 -3.61 -8.90
CA TRP A 83 -6.39 -3.97 -9.71
C TRP A 83 -6.45 -3.19 -11.03
N ARG A 84 -6.21 -1.87 -10.99
CA ARG A 84 -6.14 -1.06 -12.22
C ARG A 84 -5.02 -1.51 -13.15
N TRP A 85 -3.87 -1.89 -12.60
CA TRP A 85 -2.75 -2.41 -13.39
C TRP A 85 -3.08 -3.77 -14.00
N THR A 86 -3.68 -4.68 -13.23
CA THR A 86 -4.14 -5.98 -13.71
C THR A 86 -5.14 -5.82 -14.85
N GLY A 87 -6.12 -4.92 -14.71
CA GLY A 87 -7.07 -4.62 -15.80
C GLY A 87 -6.37 -4.11 -17.05
N HIS A 88 -5.42 -3.17 -16.90
CA HIS A 88 -4.61 -2.69 -18.02
C HIS A 88 -3.81 -3.81 -18.70
N MET A 89 -3.20 -4.71 -17.93
CA MET A 89 -2.47 -5.86 -18.46
C MET A 89 -3.36 -6.85 -19.23
N MET A 90 -4.59 -7.08 -18.76
CA MET A 90 -5.53 -8.02 -19.39
C MET A 90 -6.15 -7.46 -20.68
N CYS A 91 -6.30 -6.14 -20.77
CA CYS A 91 -6.84 -5.46 -21.95
C CYS A 91 -5.78 -5.19 -23.04
N ASP A 92 -4.49 -5.35 -22.74
CA ASP A 92 -3.40 -5.13 -23.70
C ASP A 92 -3.36 -6.26 -24.75
N LYS A 93 -3.74 -5.93 -26.00
CA LYS A 93 -3.83 -6.89 -27.13
C LYS A 93 -2.45 -7.35 -27.61
N GLU A 94 -1.41 -6.57 -27.37
CA GLU A 94 -0.02 -6.89 -27.77
C GLU A 94 0.76 -7.61 -26.66
N GLY A 95 0.09 -7.91 -25.53
CA GLY A 95 0.64 -8.33 -24.25
C GLY A 95 1.64 -9.49 -24.27
N LYS A 96 2.86 -9.22 -24.72
CA LYS A 96 3.92 -10.24 -24.88
C LYS A 96 4.89 -10.29 -23.71
N TRP A 97 5.20 -9.15 -23.08
CA TRP A 97 6.27 -9.09 -22.07
C TRP A 97 5.77 -8.91 -20.64
N CYS A 98 4.93 -7.92 -20.35
CA CYS A 98 4.47 -7.66 -18.98
C CYS A 98 3.67 -8.84 -18.40
N LYS A 99 2.81 -9.45 -19.23
CA LYS A 99 2.04 -10.65 -18.87
C LYS A 99 2.97 -11.85 -18.71
N ALA A 100 3.81 -12.11 -19.71
CA ALA A 100 4.78 -13.19 -19.64
C ALA A 100 5.67 -13.08 -18.39
N VAL A 101 6.27 -11.93 -18.09
CA VAL A 101 7.13 -11.73 -16.91
C VAL A 101 6.38 -11.93 -15.59
N SER A 102 5.10 -11.54 -15.53
CA SER A 102 4.27 -11.71 -14.32
C SER A 102 3.90 -13.18 -14.09
N GLU A 103 3.52 -13.87 -15.16
CA GLU A 103 3.18 -15.30 -15.18
C GLU A 103 4.43 -16.20 -15.17
N TRP A 104 5.61 -15.64 -15.46
CA TRP A 104 6.85 -16.38 -15.60
C TRP A 104 7.29 -16.94 -14.24
N CYS A 105 7.33 -18.27 -14.17
CA CYS A 105 7.88 -19.02 -13.05
C CYS A 105 9.14 -19.74 -13.51
N PRO A 106 10.30 -19.52 -12.89
CA PRO A 106 11.40 -20.47 -13.02
C PRO A 106 10.95 -21.82 -12.43
N ARG A 107 11.01 -22.88 -13.25
CA ARG A 107 10.50 -24.25 -13.05
C ARG A 107 10.69 -24.89 -11.67
N ASP A 108 9.74 -25.79 -11.34
CA ASP A 108 9.79 -26.96 -10.43
C ASP A 108 10.85 -27.00 -9.33
N GLY A 109 10.98 -25.90 -8.56
CA GLY A 109 12.03 -25.78 -7.55
C GLY A 109 11.73 -24.76 -6.46
N LYS A 110 12.45 -24.87 -5.34
CA LYS A 110 12.39 -23.90 -4.24
C LYS A 110 13.20 -22.65 -4.59
N ARG A 111 12.72 -21.46 -4.20
CA ARG A 111 13.50 -20.22 -4.31
C ARG A 111 14.67 -20.23 -3.33
N SER A 112 15.79 -19.64 -3.73
CA SER A 112 16.97 -19.48 -2.87
C SER A 112 16.61 -18.66 -1.61
N SER A 113 17.31 -18.96 -0.52
CA SER A 113 17.18 -18.18 0.72
C SER A 113 17.34 -16.68 0.46
N GLY A 114 16.51 -15.86 1.12
CA GLY A 114 16.49 -14.40 0.96
C GLY A 114 15.68 -13.86 -0.24
N ARG A 115 15.33 -14.68 -1.24
CA ARG A 115 14.43 -14.24 -2.31
C ARG A 115 12.98 -14.31 -1.86
N GLN A 116 12.17 -13.33 -2.29
CA GLN A 116 10.75 -13.32 -1.99
C GLN A 116 10.08 -14.56 -2.57
N CYS A 117 9.37 -15.33 -1.73
CA CYS A 117 8.62 -16.51 -2.16
C CYS A 117 7.30 -16.14 -2.85
N ILE A 118 6.70 -15.01 -2.48
CA ILE A 118 5.42 -14.53 -3.01
C ILE A 118 5.62 -13.92 -4.39
N ARG A 119 4.78 -14.33 -5.35
CA ARG A 119 4.71 -13.73 -6.69
C ARG A 119 3.71 -12.58 -6.72
N TRP A 120 3.83 -11.74 -7.74
CA TRP A 120 2.88 -10.64 -7.92
C TRP A 120 1.45 -11.17 -8.15
N GLU A 121 1.32 -12.27 -8.89
CA GLU A 121 0.04 -12.95 -9.10
C GLU A 121 -0.54 -13.55 -7.81
N ASP A 122 0.29 -14.21 -6.98
CA ASP A 122 -0.14 -14.76 -5.69
C ASP A 122 -0.71 -13.66 -4.78
N ASP A 123 -0.07 -12.49 -4.80
CA ASP A 123 -0.51 -11.34 -4.02
C ASP A 123 -1.86 -10.78 -4.49
N ILE A 124 -2.13 -10.81 -5.79
CA ILE A 124 -3.45 -10.43 -6.34
C ILE A 124 -4.50 -11.45 -5.94
N LYS A 125 -4.20 -12.76 -6.04
CA LYS A 125 -5.12 -13.82 -5.62
C LYS A 125 -5.52 -13.65 -4.15
N ILE A 126 -4.56 -13.33 -3.28
CA ILE A 126 -4.82 -13.01 -1.86
C ILE A 126 -5.73 -11.78 -1.70
N THR A 127 -5.61 -10.80 -2.58
CA THR A 127 -6.43 -9.58 -2.53
C THR A 127 -7.85 -9.82 -3.08
N ALA A 128 -7.99 -10.77 -4.02
CA ALA A 128 -9.25 -11.13 -4.67
C ALA A 128 -10.12 -12.07 -3.83
N ASP A 129 -9.50 -12.96 -3.06
CA ASP A 129 -10.17 -13.93 -2.19
C ASP A 129 -9.80 -13.67 -0.72
N PRO A 130 -10.43 -12.69 -0.07
CA PRO A 130 -10.20 -12.40 1.34
C PRO A 130 -10.76 -13.55 2.18
N ARG A 131 -9.86 -14.42 2.67
CA ARG A 131 -10.17 -15.39 3.75
C ARG A 131 -10.62 -14.70 5.02
#